data_AF-A0AAN5C0N8-F1
#
_entry.id   AF-A0AAN5C0N8-F1
#
_cell.length_a   1.000
_cell.length_b   1.000
_cell.length_c   1.000
_cell.angle_alpha   90.00
_cell.angle_beta   90.00
_cell.angle_gamma   90.00
#
_symmetry.space_group_name_H-M   'P 1'
#
loop_
_entity.id
_entity.type
_entity.pdbx_description
1 polymer ?
#
loop_
_entity_poly.entity_id
_entity_poly.type
_entity_poly.pdbx_seq_one_letter_code
_entity_poly.pdbx_strand_id
1 'polypeptide(L)'
;MLPKAVLLSLLASMALGASEFPIPESAGTETFSEPQEIAAGETFDGGLKTYGRGVECTGQDEGGDSDAVFILQEGATLKNAIIGADQIEGVHCEGACTIENVWWEKVCEGMC
;
A
#
# COMPACT_ATOMS: atom_id res chain seq x y z
N MET A 1 45.43 -20.39 -37.98
CA MET A 1 45.12 -19.66 -36.75
C MET A 1 44.18 -18.50 -37.10
N LEU A 2 42.88 -18.64 -36.84
CA LEU A 2 41.90 -17.58 -36.54
C LEU A 2 40.59 -18.29 -36.15
N PRO A 3 40.02 -18.11 -34.95
CA PRO A 3 38.84 -18.86 -34.57
C PRO A 3 37.55 -18.25 -35.13
N LYS A 4 36.61 -19.17 -35.33
CA LYS A 4 35.25 -19.02 -35.85
C LYS A 4 34.49 -17.83 -35.27
N ALA A 5 33.75 -17.18 -36.15
CA ALA A 5 32.63 -16.31 -35.81
C ALA A 5 31.72 -17.00 -34.78
N VAL A 6 31.49 -16.33 -33.66
CA VAL A 6 30.37 -16.63 -32.75
C VAL A 6 29.52 -15.37 -32.73
N LEU A 7 28.62 -15.30 -33.72
CA LEU A 7 27.42 -14.47 -33.63
C LEU A 7 26.50 -15.23 -32.66
N LEU A 8 26.40 -14.79 -31.40
CA LEU A 8 25.39 -15.29 -30.47
C LEU A 8 24.38 -14.17 -30.23
N SER A 9 23.21 -14.39 -30.81
CA SER A 9 22.01 -13.56 -30.80
C SER A 9 21.57 -13.13 -29.40
N LEU A 10 21.28 -11.84 -29.23
CA LEU A 10 20.49 -11.34 -28.10
C LEU A 10 19.08 -11.96 -28.17
N LEU A 11 18.77 -12.85 -27.23
CA LEU A 11 17.39 -13.18 -26.87
C LEU A 11 17.08 -12.39 -25.61
N ALA A 12 16.51 -11.18 -25.78
CA ALA A 12 15.85 -10.48 -24.69
C ALA A 12 14.49 -11.15 -24.49
N SER A 13 14.36 -11.96 -23.43
CA SER A 13 13.07 -12.49 -22.99
C SER A 13 12.20 -11.33 -22.50
N MET A 14 11.21 -10.93 -23.29
CA MET A 14 10.11 -10.09 -22.80
C MET A 14 9.16 -10.98 -22.02
N ALA A 15 9.33 -11.02 -20.71
CA ALA A 15 8.26 -11.48 -19.83
C ALA A 15 7.11 -10.46 -19.94
N LEU A 16 5.94 -10.90 -20.43
CA LEU A 16 4.69 -10.18 -20.17
C LEU A 16 4.41 -10.34 -18.67
N GLY A 17 4.97 -9.44 -17.86
CA GLY A 17 4.54 -9.26 -16.48
C GLY A 17 3.07 -8.87 -16.47
N ALA A 18 2.33 -9.34 -15.45
CA ALA A 18 1.01 -8.79 -15.16
C ALA A 18 1.09 -7.26 -15.23
N SER A 19 0.06 -6.62 -15.78
CA SER A 19 -0.06 -5.17 -15.70
C SER A 19 -0.23 -4.79 -14.22
N GLU A 20 0.88 -4.69 -13.50
CA GLU A 20 0.94 -4.04 -12.20
C GLU A 20 0.43 -2.63 -12.44
N PHE A 21 -0.71 -2.32 -11.85
CA PHE A 21 -1.23 -0.97 -11.88
C PHE A 21 -0.14 -0.09 -11.27
N PRO A 22 0.47 0.85 -12.01
CA PRO A 22 1.59 1.59 -11.48
C PRO A 22 1.07 2.48 -10.35
N ILE A 23 1.42 2.12 -9.12
CA ILE A 23 1.22 2.97 -7.95
C ILE A 23 2.31 4.06 -7.96
N PRO A 24 2.05 5.23 -7.37
CA PRO A 24 3.06 6.28 -7.27
C PRO A 24 4.31 5.82 -6.50
N GLU A 25 5.46 6.40 -6.84
CA GLU A 25 6.69 6.18 -6.08
C GLU A 25 6.53 6.75 -4.66
N SER A 26 6.89 5.95 -3.67
CA SER A 26 6.78 6.34 -2.27
C SER A 26 7.78 7.44 -1.90
N ALA A 27 7.30 8.46 -1.19
CA ALA A 27 8.12 9.54 -0.65
C ALA A 27 8.87 9.16 0.65
N GLY A 28 8.71 7.92 1.11
CA GLY A 28 9.31 7.40 2.35
C GLY A 28 8.38 6.42 3.05
N THR A 29 8.89 5.68 4.03
CA THR A 29 8.10 4.69 4.78
C THR A 29 7.92 5.11 6.22
N GLU A 30 6.71 4.90 6.75
CA GLU A 30 6.37 5.03 8.16
C GLU A 30 5.64 3.76 8.63
N THR A 31 6.06 3.24 9.78
CA THR A 31 5.46 2.06 10.39
C THR A 31 4.89 2.44 11.73
N PHE A 32 3.60 2.19 11.95
CA PHE A 32 2.92 2.48 13.20
C PHE A 32 2.85 1.24 14.09
N SER A 33 3.13 1.41 15.38
CA SER A 33 2.95 0.36 16.37
C SER A 33 1.49 0.13 16.75
N GLU A 34 0.65 1.15 16.57
CA GLU A 34 -0.79 1.18 16.85
C GLU A 34 -1.53 1.87 15.69
N PRO A 35 -2.86 1.73 15.54
CA PRO A 35 -3.58 2.40 14.46
C PRO A 35 -3.39 3.91 14.52
N GLN A 36 -3.16 4.52 13.37
CA GLN A 36 -3.12 5.97 13.29
C GLN A 36 -4.55 6.51 13.21
N GLU A 37 -5.06 6.98 14.35
CA GLU A 37 -6.36 7.63 14.43
C GLU A 37 -6.31 9.05 13.85
N ILE A 38 -7.28 9.37 13.00
CA ILE A 38 -7.52 10.71 12.46
C ILE A 38 -8.86 11.19 13.00
N ALA A 39 -8.85 12.31 13.72
CA ALA A 39 -10.03 12.80 14.42
C ALA A 39 -11.14 13.28 13.45
N ALA A 40 -12.35 13.39 14.00
CA ALA A 40 -13.55 13.70 13.21
C ALA A 40 -13.40 15.02 12.44
N GLY A 41 -13.67 14.98 11.14
CA GLY A 41 -13.54 16.13 10.24
C GLY A 41 -12.11 16.58 9.94
N GLU A 42 -11.08 15.91 10.48
CA GLU A 42 -9.68 16.26 10.19
C GLU A 42 -9.19 15.64 8.89
N THR A 43 -8.10 16.19 8.36
CA THR A 43 -7.44 15.68 7.16
C THR A 43 -6.02 15.27 7.47
N PHE A 44 -5.69 14.03 7.17
CA PHE A 44 -4.33 13.52 7.12
C PHE A 44 -3.83 13.52 5.67
N ASP A 45 -2.77 14.29 5.41
CA ASP A 45 -2.05 14.27 4.14
C ASP A 45 -0.77 13.44 4.31
N GLY A 46 -0.77 12.23 3.76
CA GLY A 46 0.34 11.29 3.87
C GLY A 46 1.55 11.63 3.00
N GLY A 47 1.46 12.65 2.13
CA GLY A 47 2.58 13.09 1.30
C GLY A 47 3.16 12.02 0.36
N LEU A 48 2.33 11.05 -0.04
CA LEU A 48 2.67 9.83 -0.80
C LEU A 48 3.72 8.94 -0.11
N LYS A 49 3.78 8.95 1.22
CA LYS A 49 4.55 7.94 1.95
C LYS A 49 3.81 6.62 2.01
N THR A 50 4.58 5.54 2.19
CA THR A 50 4.07 4.19 2.48
C THR A 50 3.89 4.02 3.98
N TYR A 51 2.70 3.61 4.38
CA TYR A 51 2.28 3.41 5.77
C TYR A 51 1.92 1.95 6.01
N GLY A 52 2.38 1.40 7.11
CA GLY A 52 2.09 0.02 7.50
C GLY A 52 2.18 -0.21 9.00
N ARG A 53 2.02 -1.47 9.41
CA ARG A 53 2.07 -1.91 10.80
C ARG A 53 3.30 -2.79 11.09
N GLY A 54 4.13 -3.09 10.08
CA GLY A 54 5.34 -3.89 10.24
C GLY A 54 5.06 -5.37 10.51
N VAL A 55 3.86 -5.83 10.17
CA VAL A 55 3.38 -7.20 10.39
C VAL A 55 3.10 -7.88 9.05
N GLU A 56 3.21 -9.20 9.03
CA GLU A 56 2.83 -9.96 7.84
C GLU A 56 1.30 -10.13 7.78
N CYS A 57 0.73 -9.87 6.60
CA CYS A 57 -0.68 -10.12 6.32
C CYS A 57 -1.09 -11.56 6.67
N THR A 58 -2.12 -11.70 7.49
CA THR A 58 -2.68 -12.98 7.97
C THR A 58 -3.63 -13.63 6.96
N GLY A 59 -3.99 -12.93 5.88
CA GLY A 59 -4.80 -13.48 4.80
C GLY A 59 -6.23 -12.95 4.80
N GLN A 60 -7.21 -13.80 5.12
CA GLN A 60 -8.64 -13.47 5.16
C GLN A 60 -9.24 -13.71 6.56
N ASP A 61 -8.37 -13.91 7.56
CA ASP A 61 -8.81 -13.96 8.95
C ASP A 61 -9.14 -12.51 9.36
N GLU A 62 -10.42 -12.23 9.58
CA GLU A 62 -10.92 -10.90 9.92
C GLU A 62 -10.18 -10.32 11.14
N GLY A 63 -9.61 -9.13 10.96
CA GLY A 63 -8.97 -8.36 12.02
C GLY A 63 -9.97 -7.52 12.82
N GLY A 64 -9.45 -6.65 13.68
CA GLY A 64 -10.23 -5.60 14.31
C GLY A 64 -9.59 -4.23 14.14
N ASP A 65 -10.24 -3.18 14.64
CA ASP A 65 -9.75 -1.79 14.53
C ASP A 65 -8.30 -1.62 15.05
N SER A 66 -7.88 -2.42 16.04
CA SER A 66 -6.51 -2.40 16.57
C SER A 66 -5.43 -2.80 15.55
N ASP A 67 -5.81 -3.53 14.51
CA ASP A 67 -4.92 -4.05 13.47
C ASP A 67 -4.86 -3.14 12.24
N ALA A 68 -5.73 -2.11 12.16
CA ALA A 68 -5.81 -1.18 11.05
C ALA A 68 -4.56 -0.30 10.93
N VAL A 69 -4.14 0.07 9.72
CA VAL A 69 -3.13 1.12 9.53
C VAL A 69 -3.68 2.47 9.97
N PHE A 70 -4.91 2.79 9.55
CA PHE A 70 -5.60 4.04 9.89
C PHE A 70 -7.03 3.79 10.38
N ILE A 71 -7.45 4.59 11.36
CA ILE A 71 -8.85 4.71 11.77
C ILE A 71 -9.29 6.16 11.49
N LEU A 72 -10.27 6.32 10.62
CA LEU A 72 -10.85 7.60 10.22
C LEU A 72 -12.17 7.80 10.96
N GLN A 73 -12.17 8.73 11.91
CA GLN A 73 -13.39 9.15 12.59
C GLN A 73 -14.36 9.84 11.61
N GLU A 74 -15.63 10.01 12.01
CA GLU A 74 -16.65 10.61 11.14
C GLU A 74 -16.22 11.96 10.53
N GLY A 75 -16.32 12.07 9.21
CA GLY A 75 -15.93 13.22 8.40
C GLY A 75 -14.44 13.32 8.11
N ALA A 76 -13.60 12.42 8.63
CA ALA A 76 -12.16 12.48 8.42
C ALA A 76 -11.77 12.19 6.97
N THR A 77 -10.63 12.73 6.55
CA THR A 77 -10.07 12.56 5.21
C THR A 77 -8.66 12.00 5.30
N LEU A 78 -8.42 10.89 4.62
CA LEU A 78 -7.07 10.40 4.32
C LEU A 78 -6.75 10.74 2.87
N LYS A 79 -5.61 11.38 2.64
CA LYS A 79 -5.17 11.67 1.27
C LYS A 79 -3.69 11.50 1.05
N ASN A 80 -3.32 11.26 -0.21
CA ASN A 80 -1.94 11.09 -0.66
C ASN A 80 -1.19 10.08 0.22
N ALA A 81 -1.72 8.89 0.39
CA ALA A 81 -1.10 7.86 1.21
C ALA A 81 -0.96 6.57 0.41
N ILE A 82 0.09 5.81 0.69
CA ILE A 82 0.27 4.46 0.16
C ILE A 82 0.19 3.52 1.36
N ILE A 83 -0.66 2.50 1.27
CA ILE A 83 -0.79 1.46 2.29
C ILE A 83 0.12 0.30 1.86
N GLY A 84 1.11 0.02 2.71
CA GLY A 84 2.11 -1.01 2.48
C GLY A 84 1.54 -2.42 2.56
N ALA A 85 2.32 -3.40 2.11
CA ALA A 85 1.97 -4.82 2.24
C ALA A 85 2.10 -5.35 3.68
N ASP A 86 2.74 -4.60 4.58
CA ASP A 86 3.02 -4.94 5.98
C ASP A 86 1.86 -4.56 6.92
N GLN A 87 0.66 -4.99 6.55
CA GLN A 87 -0.59 -4.68 7.24
C GLN A 87 -1.49 -5.92 7.35
N ILE A 88 -2.35 -5.93 8.37
CA ILE A 88 -3.42 -6.93 8.55
C ILE A 88 -4.73 -6.31 8.04
N GLU A 89 -5.08 -5.15 8.62
CA GLU A 89 -6.23 -4.33 8.25
C GLU A 89 -5.77 -2.99 7.65
N GLY A 90 -6.43 -2.53 6.59
CA GLY A 90 -5.99 -1.36 5.83
C GLY A 90 -6.42 -0.05 6.47
N VAL A 91 -7.61 0.42 6.11
CA VAL A 91 -8.18 1.69 6.55
C VAL A 91 -9.61 1.47 6.99
N HIS A 92 -9.93 1.81 8.22
CA HIS A 92 -11.28 1.73 8.79
C HIS A 92 -11.90 3.11 8.89
N CYS A 93 -13.20 3.21 8.65
CA CYS A 93 -13.96 4.45 8.80
C CYS A 93 -15.08 4.29 9.82
N GLU A 94 -15.02 5.03 10.92
CA GLU A 94 -16.05 5.06 11.97
C GLU A 94 -17.22 5.99 11.60
N GLY A 95 -17.66 5.93 10.34
CA GLY A 95 -18.66 6.81 9.76
C GLY A 95 -18.33 7.21 8.32
N ALA A 96 -18.91 8.31 7.84
CA ALA A 96 -18.58 8.83 6.52
C ALA A 96 -17.15 9.38 6.51
N CYS A 97 -16.27 8.86 5.67
CA CYS A 97 -14.90 9.33 5.52
C CYS A 97 -14.58 9.65 4.05
N THR A 98 -13.48 10.36 3.82
CA THR A 98 -12.97 10.63 2.47
C THR A 98 -11.61 9.98 2.27
N ILE A 99 -11.48 9.22 1.19
CA ILE A 99 -10.23 8.59 0.75
C ILE A 99 -9.86 9.22 -0.59
N GLU A 100 -8.79 10.02 -0.64
CA GLU A 100 -8.40 10.78 -1.83
C GLU A 100 -6.96 10.47 -2.24
N ASN A 101 -6.75 9.93 -3.44
CA ASN A 101 -5.40 9.60 -3.90
C ASN A 101 -4.65 8.67 -2.92
N VAL A 102 -5.35 7.65 -2.42
CA VAL A 102 -4.79 6.60 -1.55
C VAL A 102 -4.62 5.32 -2.36
N TRP A 103 -3.49 4.66 -2.15
CA TRP A 103 -3.06 3.49 -2.91
C TRP A 103 -2.76 2.32 -1.98
N TRP A 104 -2.88 1.10 -2.47
CA TRP A 104 -2.49 -0.10 -1.72
C TRP A 104 -1.44 -0.85 -2.55
N GLU A 105 -0.26 -1.08 -1.97
CA GLU A 105 0.77 -1.94 -2.59
C GLU A 105 0.25 -3.37 -2.71
N LYS A 106 -0.43 -3.83 -1.66
CA LYS A 106 -1.12 -5.12 -1.62
C LYS A 106 -2.26 -5.07 -0.60
N VAL A 107 -3.43 -5.51 -1.02
CA VAL A 107 -4.58 -5.69 -0.13
C VAL A 107 -4.39 -6.99 0.67
N CYS A 108 -4.66 -6.93 1.98
CA CYS A 108 -4.68 -8.08 2.87
C CYS A 108 -6.13 -8.50 3.13
N GLU A 109 -6.77 -7.87 4.10
CA GLU A 109 -8.15 -8.05 4.54
C GLU A 109 -8.76 -6.65 4.77
N GLY A 110 -10.09 -6.53 4.81
CA GLY A 110 -10.80 -5.28 5.13
C GLY A 110 -10.51 -4.10 4.21
N MET A 111 -11.34 -3.92 3.17
CA MET A 111 -11.39 -2.66 2.42
C MET A 111 -12.68 -1.94 2.77
N CYS A 112 -12.60 -0.89 3.62
CA CYS A 112 -13.63 0.09 3.95
C CYS A 112 -15.03 -0.46 4.33
#